data_AF-A0A5B7B2E8-F1
#
_entry.id   AF-A0A5B7B2E8-F1
#
_cell.length_a   1.000
_cell.length_b   1.000
_cell.length_c   1.000
_cell.angle_alpha   90.00
_cell.angle_beta   90.00
_cell.angle_gamma   90.00
#
_symmetry.space_group_name_H-M   'P 1'
#
loop_
_entity.id
_entity.type
_entity.pdbx_description
1 polymer ?
#
loop_
_entity_poly.entity_id
_entity_poly.type
_entity_poly.pdbx_seq_one_letter_code
_entity_poly.pdbx_strand_id
1 'polypeptide(L)'
;MEAQSLLSGFCSNSLIPSIQNPKKPLPLTLPYSSSSLHVQSLKWVSIKTHHFLAHQRLTSQIVSFKKKLHCTSSVEKVDGITSDREDLKNGVRRKNLVVFVSGGGSNFRSIHQATLGGSVHGDIVVLVTNKHGCGGAGYARDNGIPVILFPKTKDEPEGLSSNDLVTALRRYNVDFILLAGYLKLIPIELVRAYPRSILNIHPSLLPAFGGKGYYGMKVHKAVIASGARYSGPTIHFVDEQYDTGRILSQRVVPVLANDTADELAARVLCEEHQLYVEVAAALCEERIIWREDGVPLIQSKENPNEYR
;
A
#
# COMPACT_ATOMS: atom_id res chain seq x y z
N MET A 1 14.69 -9.32 -56.75
CA MET A 1 16.16 -9.19 -56.73
C MET A 1 16.53 -8.84 -55.29
N GLU A 2 16.45 -9.72 -54.30
CA GLU A 2 17.08 -11.05 -54.09
C GLU A 2 18.61 -11.07 -54.21
N ALA A 3 19.26 -11.39 -53.07
CA ALA A 3 20.45 -12.24 -52.82
C ALA A 3 20.98 -11.82 -51.43
N GLN A 4 20.85 -12.54 -50.31
CA GLN A 4 21.22 -13.92 -49.94
C GLN A 4 22.66 -14.35 -50.24
N SER A 5 23.35 -14.64 -49.11
CA SER A 5 24.38 -15.65 -48.83
C SER A 5 25.70 -15.65 -49.60
N LEU A 6 26.80 -15.61 -48.84
CA LEU A 6 27.98 -16.45 -49.09
C LEU A 6 28.42 -17.12 -47.79
N LEU A 7 28.26 -18.44 -47.77
CA LEU A 7 28.91 -19.41 -46.87
C LEU A 7 30.10 -20.04 -47.59
N SER A 8 30.89 -20.80 -46.79
CA SER A 8 32.00 -21.72 -47.11
C SER A 8 33.39 -21.12 -46.92
N GLY A 9 34.38 -21.78 -46.31
CA GLY A 9 34.58 -23.10 -45.66
C GLY A 9 35.96 -22.98 -44.94
N PHE A 10 36.45 -23.86 -44.06
CA PHE A 10 36.62 -25.30 -44.15
C PHE A 10 37.19 -25.80 -42.79
N CYS A 11 36.74 -27.01 -42.38
CA CYS A 11 37.47 -28.13 -41.76
C CYS A 11 38.36 -27.96 -40.50
N SER A 12 38.46 -28.90 -39.54
CA SER A 12 37.86 -30.23 -39.34
C SER A 12 38.36 -30.86 -38.01
N ASN A 13 37.47 -31.63 -37.36
CA ASN A 13 37.64 -32.88 -36.58
C ASN A 13 38.89 -33.17 -35.71
N SER A 14 38.64 -33.52 -34.42
CA SER A 14 39.03 -34.80 -33.79
C SER A 14 38.32 -34.92 -32.41
N LEU A 15 37.33 -35.81 -32.27
CA LEU A 15 37.38 -37.16 -31.66
C LEU A 15 37.17 -37.20 -30.13
N ILE A 16 35.99 -37.72 -29.78
CA ILE A 16 35.50 -38.17 -28.46
C ILE A 16 36.08 -39.56 -28.16
N PRO A 17 36.22 -39.95 -26.88
CA PRO A 17 35.68 -41.25 -26.47
C PRO A 17 34.74 -41.18 -25.26
N SER A 18 33.60 -41.86 -25.39
CA SER A 18 32.65 -42.15 -24.31
C SER A 18 33.18 -43.30 -23.43
N ILE A 19 32.98 -43.24 -22.11
CA ILE A 19 32.94 -44.45 -21.26
C ILE A 19 31.74 -44.40 -20.31
N GLN A 20 31.20 -45.61 -20.12
CA GLN A 20 29.91 -46.03 -19.61
C GLN A 20 29.69 -45.86 -18.09
N ASN A 21 28.40 -45.74 -17.74
CA ASN A 21 27.80 -45.98 -16.42
C ASN A 21 27.98 -47.43 -15.94
N PRO A 22 28.05 -47.65 -14.62
CA PRO A 22 27.31 -48.76 -14.02
C PRO A 22 26.46 -48.34 -12.80
N LYS A 23 25.23 -48.88 -12.76
CA LYS A 23 24.33 -48.90 -11.60
C LYS A 23 24.80 -49.97 -10.59
N LYS A 24 24.85 -49.65 -9.28
CA LYS A 24 24.08 -50.29 -8.18
C LYS A 24 24.54 -49.83 -6.78
N PRO A 25 23.67 -49.94 -5.75
CA PRO A 25 23.74 -49.13 -4.53
C PRO A 25 24.55 -49.80 -3.41
N LEU A 26 25.11 -48.97 -2.52
CA LEU A 26 25.73 -49.38 -1.26
C LEU A 26 24.79 -49.08 -0.07
N PRO A 27 24.73 -49.97 0.93
CA PRO A 27 23.93 -49.76 2.13
C PRO A 27 24.73 -48.98 3.17
N LEU A 28 24.09 -47.99 3.80
CA LEU A 28 24.59 -47.39 5.04
C LEU A 28 23.53 -47.60 6.12
N THR A 29 23.89 -48.42 7.08
CA THR A 29 23.17 -48.69 8.32
C THR A 29 23.60 -47.70 9.41
N LEU A 30 22.70 -47.59 10.42
CA LEU A 30 22.84 -47.02 11.77
C LEU A 30 22.40 -45.55 11.97
N PRO A 31 21.88 -45.20 13.16
CA PRO A 31 20.84 -45.90 13.90
C PRO A 31 19.68 -44.96 14.30
N TYR A 32 18.53 -45.58 14.52
CA TYR A 32 17.43 -45.02 15.29
C TYR A 32 17.92 -44.60 16.69
N SER A 33 17.68 -43.35 17.08
CA SER A 33 17.56 -43.00 18.50
C SER A 33 16.14 -42.54 18.77
N SER A 34 15.39 -43.42 19.43
CA SER A 34 14.10 -43.13 20.03
C SER A 34 14.36 -42.44 21.37
N SER A 35 14.15 -41.14 21.45
CA SER A 35 13.94 -40.46 22.73
C SER A 35 12.43 -40.38 22.99
N SER A 36 11.93 -41.37 23.71
CA SER A 36 10.67 -41.27 24.44
C SER A 36 10.83 -40.23 25.54
N LEU A 37 10.11 -39.12 25.46
CA LEU A 37 9.79 -38.33 26.63
C LEU A 37 8.28 -38.09 26.68
N HIS A 38 7.72 -38.63 27.76
CA HIS A 38 6.43 -38.34 28.34
C HIS A 38 6.03 -36.87 28.19
N VAL A 39 4.93 -36.60 27.48
CA VAL A 39 4.09 -35.44 27.76
C VAL A 39 2.89 -35.95 28.54
N GLN A 40 2.95 -35.79 29.86
CA GLN A 40 1.80 -36.01 30.73
C GLN A 40 0.72 -34.99 30.39
N SER A 41 -0.50 -35.47 30.18
CA SER A 41 -1.69 -34.63 30.08
C SER A 41 -1.94 -33.95 31.43
N LEU A 42 -2.11 -32.62 31.43
CA LEU A 42 -2.79 -31.94 32.51
C LEU A 42 -4.12 -31.40 32.00
N LYS A 43 -5.18 -32.01 32.53
CA LYS A 43 -6.56 -31.57 32.40
C LYS A 43 -6.77 -30.32 33.25
N TRP A 44 -7.55 -29.41 32.66
CA TRP A 44 -8.52 -28.48 33.24
C TRP A 44 -8.58 -28.35 34.77
N VAL A 45 -8.44 -27.10 35.23
CA VAL A 45 -9.15 -26.59 36.41
C VAL A 45 -9.88 -25.30 36.02
N SER A 46 -11.19 -25.33 36.16
CA SER A 46 -12.12 -24.21 36.05
C SER A 46 -12.27 -23.56 37.42
N ILE A 47 -12.16 -22.24 37.51
CA ILE A 47 -12.63 -21.48 38.69
C ILE A 47 -13.46 -20.29 38.24
N LYS A 48 -14.69 -20.26 38.76
CA LYS A 48 -15.73 -19.26 38.57
C LYS A 48 -15.47 -18.02 39.43
N THR A 49 -15.83 -16.87 38.84
CA THR A 49 -16.46 -15.65 39.38
C THR A 49 -16.40 -15.34 40.88
N HIS A 50 -16.04 -14.09 41.20
CA HIS A 50 -16.72 -13.34 42.26
C HIS A 50 -17.02 -11.89 41.85
N HIS A 51 -18.30 -11.55 42.03
CA HIS A 51 -18.88 -10.22 42.08
C HIS A 51 -18.16 -9.31 43.09
N PHE A 52 -18.05 -8.01 42.77
CA PHE A 52 -18.07 -6.98 43.81
C PHE A 52 -18.95 -5.81 43.35
N LEU A 53 -20.00 -5.56 44.13
CA LEU A 53 -20.87 -4.38 44.09
C LEU A 53 -20.23 -3.28 44.94
N ALA A 54 -20.28 -2.03 44.48
CA ALA A 54 -20.35 -0.89 45.38
C ALA A 54 -21.06 0.29 44.68
N HIS A 55 -22.25 0.60 45.20
CA HIS A 55 -22.99 1.83 45.00
C HIS A 55 -22.19 3.07 45.46
N GLN A 56 -22.40 4.21 44.81
CA GLN A 56 -22.94 5.40 45.50
C GLN A 56 -23.49 6.44 44.49
N ARG A 57 -24.64 7.01 44.86
CA ARG A 57 -25.39 8.08 44.20
C ARG A 57 -24.86 9.45 44.64
N LEU A 58 -24.92 10.43 43.74
CA LEU A 58 -25.13 11.87 44.02
C LEU A 58 -25.65 12.50 42.72
N THR A 59 -26.96 12.63 42.50
CA THR A 59 -27.85 13.78 42.77
C THR A 59 -27.38 15.15 42.24
N SER A 60 -28.17 15.61 41.25
CA SER A 60 -28.60 16.99 40.95
C SER A 60 -27.57 18.10 40.75
N GLN A 61 -27.58 18.71 39.56
CA GLN A 61 -28.15 20.07 39.41
C GLN A 61 -28.46 20.38 37.95
N ILE A 62 -29.75 20.56 37.70
CA ILE A 62 -30.33 21.22 36.54
C ILE A 62 -30.11 22.73 36.74
N VAL A 63 -29.41 23.38 35.83
CA VAL A 63 -29.51 24.84 35.66
C VAL A 63 -30.15 25.11 34.31
N SER A 64 -31.42 25.44 34.39
CA SER A 64 -32.25 25.98 33.31
C SER A 64 -31.71 27.35 32.90
N PHE A 65 -31.19 27.47 31.67
CA PHE A 65 -31.08 28.76 30.99
C PHE A 65 -32.17 28.86 29.94
N LYS A 66 -33.32 29.42 30.35
CA LYS A 66 -34.33 29.97 29.43
C LYS A 66 -33.70 31.20 28.75
N LYS A 67 -33.31 31.09 27.49
CA LYS A 67 -33.17 32.25 26.62
C LYS A 67 -34.40 32.38 25.73
N LYS A 68 -35.05 33.52 25.93
CA LYS A 68 -36.26 34.05 25.31
C LYS A 68 -36.02 34.14 23.79
N LEU A 69 -36.76 33.38 23.00
CA LEU A 69 -36.79 33.55 21.54
C LEU A 69 -37.57 34.84 21.24
N HIS A 70 -36.87 35.85 20.77
CA HIS A 70 -37.45 36.99 20.09
C HIS A 70 -37.06 36.85 18.61
N CYS A 71 -38.07 36.77 17.75
CA CYS A 71 -37.91 36.67 16.31
C CYS A 71 -37.56 38.05 15.76
N THR A 72 -36.34 38.20 15.25
CA THR A 72 -35.99 39.26 14.30
C THR A 72 -35.02 38.69 13.28
N SER A 73 -35.41 38.79 12.02
CA SER A 73 -34.63 38.47 10.82
C SER A 73 -33.28 39.16 10.83
N SER A 74 -32.18 38.42 10.65
CA SER A 74 -30.91 38.96 10.15
C SER A 74 -30.09 37.83 9.54
N VAL A 75 -29.79 38.01 8.27
CA VAL A 75 -28.85 37.22 7.48
C VAL A 75 -27.46 37.42 8.07
N GLU A 76 -26.84 36.36 8.59
CA GLU A 76 -25.40 36.37 8.89
C GLU A 76 -24.71 35.22 8.18
N LYS A 77 -23.74 35.62 7.33
CA LYS A 77 -22.75 34.77 6.70
C LYS A 77 -22.06 33.92 7.75
N VAL A 78 -22.07 32.60 7.55
CA VAL A 78 -21.17 31.69 8.25
C VAL A 78 -19.83 31.77 7.51
N ASP A 79 -18.92 32.55 8.05
CA ASP A 79 -17.53 32.55 7.61
C ASP A 79 -16.91 31.19 7.95
N GLY A 80 -16.33 30.56 6.93
CA GLY A 80 -15.70 29.26 7.02
C GLY A 80 -14.49 29.31 7.96
N ILE A 81 -14.45 28.37 8.89
CA ILE A 81 -13.25 28.07 9.66
C ILE A 81 -12.32 27.30 8.72
N THR A 82 -11.43 28.00 8.00
CA THR A 82 -10.21 27.40 7.47
C THR A 82 -9.15 27.53 8.55
N SER A 83 -8.79 26.40 9.17
CA SER A 83 -7.62 26.36 10.04
C SER A 83 -6.38 26.31 9.16
N ASP A 84 -5.94 27.47 8.67
CA ASP A 84 -4.65 27.62 8.01
C ASP A 84 -3.56 27.49 9.08
N ARG A 85 -3.20 26.25 9.41
CA ARG A 85 -1.97 25.95 10.14
C ARG A 85 -0.80 26.07 9.16
N GLU A 86 -0.36 27.30 8.96
CA GLU A 86 0.87 27.62 8.25
C GLU A 86 2.09 27.20 9.10
N ASP A 87 2.40 25.90 9.09
CA ASP A 87 3.67 25.39 9.60
C ASP A 87 4.77 25.59 8.52
N LEU A 88 5.24 26.83 8.37
CA LEU A 88 6.38 27.18 7.53
C LEU A 88 7.69 26.75 8.21
N LYS A 89 8.00 25.44 8.17
CA LYS A 89 9.38 24.99 8.44
C LYS A 89 10.30 25.05 7.22
N ASN A 90 9.77 25.03 5.99
CA ASN A 90 10.56 25.00 4.75
C ASN A 90 9.98 25.84 3.58
N GLY A 91 9.00 26.71 3.81
CA GLY A 91 8.33 27.49 2.74
C GLY A 91 7.43 26.68 1.79
N VAL A 92 7.40 25.34 1.91
CA VAL A 92 6.47 24.46 1.20
C VAL A 92 5.25 24.22 2.09
N ARG A 93 4.05 24.47 1.56
CA ARG A 93 2.80 24.17 2.27
C ARG A 93 2.63 22.65 2.47
N ARG A 94 1.95 22.25 3.54
CA ARG A 94 1.54 20.85 3.71
C ARG A 94 0.60 20.43 2.57
N LYS A 95 0.71 19.18 2.14
CA LYS A 95 -0.12 18.62 1.07
C LYS A 95 -1.30 17.83 1.62
N ASN A 96 -2.45 17.92 0.97
CA ASN A 96 -3.63 17.13 1.30
C ASN A 96 -3.57 15.79 0.56
N LEU A 97 -3.42 14.71 1.32
CA LEU A 97 -3.32 13.35 0.83
C LEU A 97 -4.65 12.63 1.01
N VAL A 98 -5.03 11.83 0.02
CA VAL A 98 -6.07 10.81 0.18
C VAL A 98 -5.45 9.43 0.03
N VAL A 99 -5.85 8.50 0.88
CA VAL A 99 -5.39 7.11 0.79
C VAL A 99 -6.54 6.18 0.41
N PHE A 100 -6.31 5.29 -0.55
CA PHE A 100 -7.29 4.31 -1.00
C PHE A 100 -6.91 2.92 -0.49
N VAL A 101 -7.86 2.19 0.09
CA VAL A 101 -7.62 0.86 0.68
C VAL A 101 -8.78 -0.12 0.43
N SER A 102 -8.48 -1.41 0.37
CA SER A 102 -9.50 -2.49 0.30
C SER A 102 -9.42 -3.51 1.45
N GLY A 103 -8.46 -3.36 2.37
CA GLY A 103 -8.09 -4.38 3.35
C GLY A 103 -7.63 -3.81 4.70
N GLY A 104 -6.60 -4.43 5.30
CA GLY A 104 -6.11 -4.06 6.64
C GLY A 104 -5.47 -2.68 6.75
N GLY A 105 -4.96 -2.13 5.63
CA GLY A 105 -4.42 -0.77 5.55
C GLY A 105 -3.08 -0.58 6.26
N SER A 106 -2.17 -1.56 6.26
CA SER A 106 -0.86 -1.43 6.90
C SER A 106 0.00 -0.33 6.26
N ASN A 107 0.07 -0.25 4.93
CA ASN A 107 0.69 0.87 4.21
C ASN A 107 0.08 2.23 4.60
N PHE A 108 -1.26 2.30 4.66
CA PHE A 108 -1.97 3.51 5.11
C PHE A 108 -1.54 3.92 6.53
N ARG A 109 -1.47 2.98 7.48
CA ARG A 109 -1.03 3.24 8.85
C ARG A 109 0.41 3.77 8.88
N SER A 110 1.32 3.19 8.11
CA SER A 110 2.71 3.65 8.03
C SER A 110 2.81 5.09 7.50
N ILE A 111 2.06 5.42 6.45
CA ILE A 111 1.99 6.79 5.91
C ILE A 111 1.39 7.74 6.95
N HIS A 112 0.27 7.37 7.59
CA HIS A 112 -0.39 8.20 8.60
C HIS A 112 0.52 8.47 9.81
N GLN A 113 1.22 7.47 10.29
CA GLN A 113 2.19 7.63 11.37
C GLN A 113 3.33 8.57 10.95
N ALA A 114 3.80 8.48 9.72
CA ALA A 114 4.82 9.38 9.19
C ALA A 114 4.33 10.82 9.01
N THR A 115 3.05 11.03 8.68
CA THR A 115 2.44 12.38 8.64
C THR A 115 2.34 12.98 10.03
N LEU A 116 1.94 12.19 11.04
CA LEU A 116 1.88 12.63 12.44
C LEU A 116 3.26 12.90 13.03
N GLY A 117 4.27 12.10 12.65
CA GLY A 117 5.67 12.29 13.05
C GLY A 117 6.39 13.41 12.30
N GLY A 118 5.76 14.01 11.28
CA GLY A 118 6.32 15.10 10.49
C GLY A 118 7.36 14.68 9.44
N SER A 119 7.63 13.38 9.27
CA SER A 119 8.53 12.87 8.21
C SER A 119 7.90 12.96 6.82
N VAL A 120 6.56 12.96 6.74
CA VAL A 120 5.80 13.29 5.54
C VAL A 120 5.12 14.63 5.77
N HIS A 121 5.46 15.64 4.96
CA HIS A 121 4.90 17.00 5.05
C HIS A 121 3.52 17.12 4.39
N GLY A 122 2.59 16.27 4.80
CA GLY A 122 1.22 16.25 4.29
C GLY A 122 0.25 15.66 5.31
N ASP A 123 -1.04 15.87 5.09
CA ASP A 123 -2.13 15.46 5.97
C ASP A 123 -3.07 14.51 5.23
N ILE A 124 -3.42 13.39 5.87
CA ILE A 124 -4.41 12.47 5.29
C ILE A 124 -5.81 13.02 5.58
N VAL A 125 -6.38 13.73 4.60
CA VAL A 125 -7.64 14.47 4.78
C VAL A 125 -8.88 13.58 4.62
N VAL A 126 -8.74 12.46 3.92
CA VAL A 126 -9.82 11.47 3.73
C VAL A 126 -9.24 10.10 3.38
N LEU A 127 -9.94 9.04 3.76
CA LEU A 127 -9.70 7.67 3.31
C LEU A 127 -10.80 7.27 2.33
N VAL A 128 -10.44 6.62 1.22
CA VAL A 128 -11.40 6.00 0.30
C VAL A 128 -11.29 4.49 0.38
N THR A 129 -12.42 3.80 0.40
CA THR A 129 -12.44 2.33 0.39
C THR A 129 -13.60 1.79 -0.44
N ASN A 130 -13.43 0.59 -0.99
CA ASN A 130 -14.51 -0.16 -1.63
C ASN A 130 -15.16 -1.19 -0.70
N LYS A 131 -14.84 -1.16 0.59
CA LYS A 131 -15.40 -2.05 1.62
C LYS A 131 -15.61 -1.28 2.91
N HIS A 132 -16.87 -1.06 3.28
CA HIS A 132 -17.23 -0.23 4.45
C HIS A 132 -16.57 -0.72 5.75
N GLY A 133 -16.49 -2.05 5.93
CA GLY A 133 -15.97 -2.71 7.12
C GLY A 133 -14.50 -3.14 7.08
N CYS A 134 -13.68 -2.65 6.13
CA CYS A 134 -12.27 -3.06 6.09
C CYS A 134 -11.45 -2.46 7.25
N GLY A 135 -10.36 -3.14 7.65
CA GLY A 135 -9.52 -2.72 8.77
C GLY A 135 -8.87 -1.35 8.62
N GLY A 136 -8.60 -0.91 7.37
CA GLY A 136 -8.14 0.44 7.09
C GLY A 136 -9.22 1.49 7.39
N ALA A 137 -10.48 1.22 7.04
CA ALA A 137 -11.60 2.10 7.34
C ALA A 137 -11.90 2.18 8.85
N GLY A 138 -11.73 1.08 9.59
CA GLY A 138 -11.79 1.10 11.05
C GLY A 138 -10.74 2.05 11.63
N TYR A 139 -9.48 1.85 11.25
CA TYR A 139 -8.37 2.70 11.72
C TYR A 139 -8.56 4.19 11.37
N ALA A 140 -9.05 4.52 10.17
CA ALA A 140 -9.32 5.92 9.81
C ALA A 140 -10.36 6.56 10.74
N ARG A 141 -11.48 5.88 11.01
CA ARG A 141 -12.52 6.39 11.92
C ARG A 141 -11.98 6.57 13.34
N ASP A 142 -11.19 5.61 13.83
CA ASP A 142 -10.57 5.69 15.17
C ASP A 142 -9.60 6.87 15.32
N ASN A 143 -9.07 7.38 14.20
CA ASN A 143 -8.15 8.53 14.16
C ASN A 143 -8.82 9.81 13.62
N GLY A 144 -10.16 9.83 13.52
CA GLY A 144 -10.91 11.01 13.08
C GLY A 144 -10.76 11.36 11.60
N ILE A 145 -10.26 10.44 10.76
CA ILE A 145 -10.14 10.62 9.32
C ILE A 145 -11.47 10.23 8.65
N PRO A 146 -12.12 11.13 7.89
CA PRO A 146 -13.34 10.82 7.15
C PRO A 146 -13.15 9.64 6.18
N VAL A 147 -14.19 8.82 6.02
CA VAL A 147 -14.16 7.66 5.11
C VAL A 147 -15.21 7.84 4.02
N ILE A 148 -14.79 7.72 2.77
CA ILE A 148 -15.66 7.68 1.59
C ILE A 148 -15.72 6.24 1.07
N LEU A 149 -16.93 5.77 0.78
CA LEU A 149 -17.15 4.49 0.11
C LEU A 149 -17.14 4.71 -1.42
N PHE A 150 -16.33 3.94 -2.13
CA PHE A 150 -16.25 3.96 -3.59
C PHE A 150 -15.68 2.63 -4.11
N PRO A 151 -16.23 2.05 -5.20
CA PRO A 151 -17.33 2.55 -6.01
C PRO A 151 -18.69 2.12 -5.47
N LYS A 152 -19.76 2.74 -5.99
CA LYS A 152 -21.12 2.22 -5.87
C LYS A 152 -21.20 0.83 -6.48
N THR A 153 -21.58 -0.17 -5.70
CA THR A 153 -21.84 -1.54 -6.18
C THR A 153 -23.15 -2.06 -5.62
N LYS A 154 -23.58 -3.27 -6.04
CA LYS A 154 -24.75 -3.92 -5.43
C LYS A 154 -24.56 -4.20 -3.94
N ASP A 155 -23.35 -4.60 -3.56
CA ASP A 155 -23.01 -4.94 -2.17
C ASP A 155 -22.70 -3.69 -1.33
N GLU A 156 -22.31 -2.59 -1.98
CA GLU A 156 -21.96 -1.31 -1.35
C GLU A 156 -22.76 -0.17 -2.06
N PRO A 157 -24.09 -0.10 -1.86
CA PRO A 157 -24.96 0.83 -2.59
C PRO A 157 -24.79 2.30 -2.18
N GLU A 158 -24.20 2.54 -1.01
CA GLU A 158 -23.83 3.86 -0.49
C GLU A 158 -22.55 4.42 -1.13
N GLY A 159 -21.86 3.62 -1.94
CA GLY A 159 -20.66 4.06 -2.64
C GLY A 159 -20.96 5.19 -3.62
N LEU A 160 -19.96 6.04 -3.85
CA LEU A 160 -20.03 7.13 -4.82
C LEU A 160 -19.86 6.64 -6.26
N SER A 161 -20.38 7.41 -7.22
CA SER A 161 -19.97 7.31 -8.62
C SER A 161 -18.56 7.92 -8.82
N SER A 162 -17.93 7.67 -9.97
CA SER A 162 -16.61 8.26 -10.29
C SER A 162 -16.65 9.79 -10.27
N ASN A 163 -17.70 10.40 -10.83
CA ASN A 163 -17.85 11.86 -10.89
C ASN A 163 -18.12 12.48 -9.51
N ASP A 164 -18.92 11.80 -8.69
CA ASP A 164 -19.20 12.25 -7.31
C ASP A 164 -17.94 12.13 -6.45
N LEU A 165 -17.14 11.08 -6.64
CA LEU A 165 -15.84 10.94 -5.98
C LEU A 165 -14.90 12.10 -6.36
N VAL A 166 -14.75 12.42 -7.66
CA VAL A 166 -13.94 13.57 -8.10
C VAL A 166 -14.43 14.86 -7.44
N THR A 167 -15.73 15.08 -7.40
CA THR A 167 -16.34 16.26 -6.76
C THR A 167 -16.03 16.30 -5.26
N ALA A 168 -16.14 15.17 -4.56
CA ALA A 168 -15.81 15.07 -3.15
C ALA A 168 -14.34 15.35 -2.89
N LEU A 169 -13.41 14.72 -3.62
CA LEU A 169 -11.96 14.91 -3.43
C LEU A 169 -11.52 16.36 -3.72
N ARG A 170 -12.17 17.06 -4.66
CA ARG A 170 -11.94 18.49 -4.88
C ARG A 170 -12.31 19.34 -3.68
N ARG A 171 -13.39 19.01 -2.96
CA ARG A 171 -13.79 19.74 -1.73
C ARG A 171 -12.79 19.56 -0.59
N TYR A 172 -12.08 18.44 -0.58
CA TYR A 172 -10.96 18.19 0.34
C TYR A 172 -9.64 18.83 -0.11
N ASN A 173 -9.62 19.58 -1.23
CA ASN A 173 -8.41 20.16 -1.81
C ASN A 173 -7.27 19.15 -1.96
N VAL A 174 -7.59 17.92 -2.37
CA VAL A 174 -6.62 16.82 -2.49
C VAL A 174 -5.53 17.18 -3.49
N ASP A 175 -4.27 17.01 -3.09
CA ASP A 175 -3.08 17.16 -3.93
C ASP A 175 -2.67 15.82 -4.56
N PHE A 176 -2.69 14.75 -3.75
CA PHE A 176 -2.20 13.43 -4.15
C PHE A 176 -3.08 12.29 -3.64
N ILE A 177 -3.22 11.26 -4.48
CA ILE A 177 -3.94 10.03 -4.22
C ILE A 177 -2.95 8.88 -4.08
N LEU A 178 -2.97 8.20 -2.94
CA LEU A 178 -2.07 7.08 -2.63
C LEU A 178 -2.89 5.78 -2.55
N LEU A 179 -2.71 4.88 -3.51
CA LEU A 179 -3.35 3.56 -3.50
C LEU A 179 -2.52 2.59 -2.64
N ALA A 180 -2.96 2.37 -1.41
CA ALA A 180 -2.29 1.54 -0.41
C ALA A 180 -3.00 0.18 -0.26
N GLY A 181 -2.97 -0.62 -1.32
CA GLY A 181 -3.69 -1.90 -1.38
C GLY A 181 -5.16 -1.75 -1.77
N TYR A 182 -5.44 -0.85 -2.71
CA TYR A 182 -6.76 -0.70 -3.33
C TYR A 182 -6.91 -1.66 -4.52
N LEU A 183 -7.99 -2.44 -4.54
CA LEU A 183 -8.14 -3.62 -5.42
C LEU A 183 -9.12 -3.41 -6.58
N LYS A 184 -9.49 -2.16 -6.88
CA LYS A 184 -10.36 -1.82 -8.01
C LYS A 184 -9.59 -0.94 -8.99
N LEU A 185 -9.90 -1.09 -10.28
CA LEU A 185 -9.38 -0.21 -11.32
C LEU A 185 -9.77 1.24 -10.99
N ILE A 186 -8.81 2.16 -11.15
CA ILE A 186 -9.10 3.58 -11.03
C ILE A 186 -9.83 4.04 -12.29
N PRO A 187 -10.99 4.70 -12.15
CA PRO A 187 -11.78 5.11 -13.30
C PRO A 187 -11.10 6.29 -14.01
N ILE A 188 -11.35 6.40 -15.32
CA ILE A 188 -10.74 7.42 -16.18
C ILE A 188 -11.01 8.84 -15.70
N GLU A 189 -12.17 9.10 -15.12
CA GLU A 189 -12.53 10.41 -14.58
C GLU A 189 -11.56 10.85 -13.49
N LEU A 190 -11.08 9.92 -12.66
CA LEU A 190 -10.13 10.21 -11.59
C LEU A 190 -8.73 10.43 -12.14
N VAL A 191 -8.27 9.58 -13.08
CA VAL A 191 -6.97 9.72 -13.75
C VAL A 191 -6.85 11.06 -14.46
N ARG A 192 -7.91 11.50 -15.15
CA ARG A 192 -7.96 12.81 -15.83
C ARG A 192 -8.05 13.99 -14.86
N ALA A 193 -8.73 13.83 -13.73
CA ALA A 193 -8.86 14.89 -12.73
C ALA A 193 -7.58 15.10 -11.90
N TYR A 194 -6.75 14.05 -11.77
CA TYR A 194 -5.52 14.04 -10.97
C TYR A 194 -4.31 13.59 -11.80
N PRO A 195 -3.95 14.30 -12.88
CA PRO A 195 -2.85 13.92 -13.76
C PRO A 195 -1.54 13.95 -12.99
N ARG A 196 -0.77 12.84 -13.04
CA ARG A 196 0.50 12.67 -12.29
C ARG A 196 0.37 12.89 -10.78
N SER A 197 -0.83 12.68 -10.24
CA SER A 197 -1.11 12.84 -8.81
C SER A 197 -1.63 11.57 -8.14
N ILE A 198 -1.68 10.45 -8.87
CA ILE A 198 -2.13 9.16 -8.34
C ILE A 198 -0.95 8.18 -8.37
N LEU A 199 -0.58 7.65 -7.21
CA LEU A 199 0.48 6.65 -7.08
C LEU A 199 -0.10 5.34 -6.53
N ASN A 200 0.38 4.22 -7.03
CA ASN A 200 0.07 2.89 -6.53
C ASN A 200 1.34 2.18 -6.08
N ILE A 201 1.22 1.37 -5.03
CA ILE A 201 2.24 0.39 -4.67
C ILE A 201 1.80 -1.00 -5.09
N HIS A 202 2.65 -1.66 -5.88
CA HIS A 202 2.42 -3.02 -6.37
C HIS A 202 3.49 -3.98 -5.81
N PRO A 203 3.13 -5.16 -5.27
CA PRO A 203 4.05 -6.02 -4.52
C PRO A 203 4.92 -6.94 -5.41
N SER A 204 5.39 -6.43 -6.55
CA SER A 204 6.43 -7.05 -7.37
C SER A 204 7.29 -6.00 -8.09
N LEU A 205 8.43 -6.43 -8.63
CA LEU A 205 9.28 -5.62 -9.50
C LEU A 205 8.65 -5.51 -10.89
N LEU A 206 7.80 -4.50 -11.09
CA LEU A 206 7.17 -4.24 -12.39
C LEU A 206 8.22 -4.07 -13.51
N PRO A 207 7.92 -4.52 -14.74
CA PRO A 207 6.62 -5.01 -15.22
C PRO A 207 6.32 -6.47 -14.84
N ALA A 208 7.23 -7.19 -14.17
CA ALA A 208 7.01 -8.58 -13.81
C ALA A 208 5.88 -8.72 -12.79
N PHE A 209 5.01 -9.70 -12.99
CA PHE A 209 3.86 -10.00 -12.12
C PHE A 209 2.94 -8.79 -11.87
N GLY A 210 2.85 -7.87 -12.82
CA GLY A 210 1.90 -6.76 -12.83
C GLY A 210 0.69 -7.04 -13.71
N GLY A 211 -0.33 -6.18 -13.59
CA GLY A 211 -1.50 -6.19 -14.44
C GLY A 211 -2.68 -6.96 -13.87
N LYS A 212 -3.73 -7.08 -14.69
CA LYS A 212 -5.01 -7.66 -14.25
C LYS A 212 -4.83 -9.08 -13.71
N GLY A 213 -5.23 -9.27 -12.45
CA GLY A 213 -5.20 -10.58 -11.78
C GLY A 213 -4.03 -10.77 -10.82
N TYR A 214 -3.01 -9.91 -10.91
CA TYR A 214 -1.90 -9.87 -9.98
C TYR A 214 -2.18 -8.85 -8.87
N TYR A 215 -2.73 -9.30 -7.75
CA TYR A 215 -2.94 -8.45 -6.58
C TYR A 215 -2.88 -9.25 -5.28
N GLY A 216 -2.45 -8.60 -4.21
CA GLY A 216 -2.27 -9.21 -2.89
C GLY A 216 -1.49 -10.52 -2.97
N MET A 217 -1.98 -11.55 -2.27
CA MET A 217 -1.29 -12.85 -2.19
C MET A 217 -1.11 -13.56 -3.54
N LYS A 218 -1.88 -13.20 -4.58
CA LYS A 218 -1.70 -13.80 -5.92
C LYS A 218 -0.34 -13.46 -6.52
N VAL A 219 0.21 -12.29 -6.20
CA VAL A 219 1.52 -11.85 -6.69
C VAL A 219 2.61 -12.73 -6.10
N HIS A 220 2.68 -12.83 -4.78
CA HIS A 220 3.72 -13.63 -4.11
C HIS A 220 3.64 -15.11 -4.47
N LYS A 221 2.43 -15.68 -4.61
CA LYS A 221 2.25 -17.05 -5.11
C LYS A 221 2.81 -17.24 -6.51
N ALA A 222 2.59 -16.28 -7.41
CA ALA A 222 3.13 -16.34 -8.77
C ALA A 222 4.65 -16.19 -8.80
N VAL A 223 5.21 -15.32 -7.95
CA VAL A 223 6.67 -15.16 -7.81
C VAL A 223 7.30 -16.48 -7.36
N ILE A 224 6.79 -17.10 -6.28
CA ILE A 224 7.29 -18.40 -5.80
C ILE A 224 7.17 -19.47 -6.90
N ALA A 225 6.01 -19.57 -7.54
CA ALA A 225 5.77 -20.57 -8.59
C ALA A 225 6.69 -20.38 -9.82
N SER A 226 7.13 -19.16 -10.11
CA SER A 226 8.02 -18.86 -11.24
C SER A 226 9.48 -19.27 -11.00
N GLY A 227 9.89 -19.47 -9.75
CA GLY A 227 11.29 -19.71 -9.38
C GLY A 227 12.17 -18.45 -9.37
N ALA A 228 11.58 -17.24 -9.47
CA ALA A 228 12.31 -15.98 -9.36
C ALA A 228 13.12 -15.90 -8.05
N ARG A 229 14.33 -15.31 -8.12
CA ARG A 229 15.22 -15.11 -6.96
C ARG A 229 15.12 -13.74 -6.33
N TYR A 230 14.37 -12.84 -6.96
CA TYR A 230 14.14 -11.49 -6.51
C TYR A 230 12.68 -11.10 -6.72
N SER A 231 12.16 -10.29 -5.81
CA SER A 231 10.85 -9.66 -5.81
C SER A 231 10.99 -8.28 -5.18
N GLY A 232 9.90 -7.73 -4.65
CA GLY A 232 9.90 -6.46 -3.91
C GLY A 232 8.86 -5.49 -4.44
N PRO A 233 8.64 -4.35 -3.78
CA PRO A 233 7.59 -3.43 -4.16
C PRO A 233 8.02 -2.48 -5.29
N THR A 234 7.04 -2.07 -6.08
CA THR A 234 7.15 -0.97 -7.04
C THR A 234 6.14 0.10 -6.72
N ILE A 235 6.58 1.36 -6.65
CA ILE A 235 5.68 2.52 -6.69
C ILE A 235 5.71 3.12 -8.08
N HIS A 236 4.53 3.32 -8.65
CA HIS A 236 4.36 3.88 -9.98
C HIS A 236 3.19 4.86 -10.02
N PHE A 237 3.23 5.77 -11.00
CA PHE A 237 2.06 6.59 -11.31
C PHE A 237 0.97 5.71 -11.92
N VAL A 238 -0.28 6.01 -11.61
CA VAL A 238 -1.44 5.28 -12.12
C VAL A 238 -1.88 5.88 -13.46
N ASP A 239 -2.18 5.01 -14.42
CA ASP A 239 -2.85 5.33 -15.67
C ASP A 239 -4.18 4.54 -15.77
N GLU A 240 -4.74 4.43 -16.98
CA GLU A 240 -6.03 3.77 -17.22
C GLU A 240 -5.96 2.24 -17.13
N GLN A 241 -4.77 1.67 -17.03
CA GLN A 241 -4.51 0.24 -17.04
C GLN A 241 -3.83 -0.19 -15.73
N TYR A 242 -3.96 -1.48 -15.40
CA TYR A 242 -3.34 -2.01 -14.19
C TYR A 242 -1.82 -2.06 -14.37
N ASP A 243 -1.11 -1.37 -13.48
CA ASP A 243 0.34 -1.50 -13.27
C ASP A 243 1.22 -1.20 -14.50
N THR A 244 0.73 -0.38 -15.45
CA THR A 244 1.48 0.02 -16.65
C THR A 244 2.05 1.44 -16.59
N GLY A 245 1.61 2.23 -15.62
CA GLY A 245 2.07 3.61 -15.52
C GLY A 245 3.54 3.73 -15.13
N ARG A 246 4.08 4.94 -15.23
CA ARG A 246 5.52 5.19 -15.09
C ARG A 246 6.00 4.82 -13.68
N ILE A 247 6.95 3.89 -13.62
CA ILE A 247 7.64 3.48 -12.39
C ILE A 247 8.40 4.67 -11.83
N LEU A 248 8.24 4.91 -10.53
CA LEU A 248 8.93 5.96 -9.79
C LEU A 248 10.02 5.38 -8.89
N SER A 249 9.75 4.27 -8.19
CA SER A 249 10.74 3.69 -7.30
C SER A 249 10.48 2.21 -7.04
N GLN A 250 11.55 1.46 -6.76
CA GLN A 250 11.51 0.03 -6.47
C GLN A 250 12.47 -0.32 -5.33
N ARG A 251 12.18 -1.41 -4.62
CA ARG A 251 13.10 -2.06 -3.69
C ARG A 251 13.22 -3.52 -4.03
N VAL A 252 14.44 -4.04 -4.03
CA VAL A 252 14.71 -5.45 -4.34
C VAL A 252 14.68 -6.25 -3.04
N VAL A 253 13.91 -7.33 -3.04
CA VAL A 253 13.79 -8.29 -1.94
C VAL A 253 14.22 -9.66 -2.43
N PRO A 254 15.16 -10.35 -1.76
CA PRO A 254 15.53 -11.71 -2.13
C PRO A 254 14.39 -12.69 -1.86
N VAL A 255 14.20 -13.64 -2.78
CA VAL A 255 13.34 -14.82 -2.59
C VAL A 255 14.24 -15.97 -2.14
N LEU A 256 14.08 -16.41 -0.90
CA LEU A 256 14.88 -17.47 -0.30
C LEU A 256 14.46 -18.84 -0.85
N ALA A 257 15.39 -19.80 -0.82
CA ALA A 257 15.18 -21.12 -1.43
C ALA A 257 13.94 -21.87 -0.92
N ASN A 258 13.56 -21.64 0.34
CA ASN A 258 12.46 -22.33 1.02
C ASN A 258 11.30 -21.39 1.38
N ASP A 259 11.26 -20.18 0.80
CA ASP A 259 10.18 -19.23 1.09
C ASP A 259 8.81 -19.83 0.71
N THR A 260 7.87 -19.70 1.64
CA THR A 260 6.45 -19.71 1.32
C THR A 260 6.03 -18.34 0.76
N ALA A 261 4.87 -18.29 0.09
CA ALA A 261 4.33 -17.03 -0.42
C ALA A 261 4.04 -16.03 0.71
N ASP A 262 3.63 -16.51 1.90
CA ASP A 262 3.35 -15.67 3.07
C ASP A 262 4.63 -15.08 3.67
N GLU A 263 5.73 -15.84 3.76
CA GLU A 263 7.03 -15.34 4.22
C GLU A 263 7.60 -14.29 3.26
N LEU A 264 7.52 -14.55 1.95
CA LEU A 264 7.89 -13.56 0.95
C LEU A 264 7.01 -12.31 1.06
N ALA A 265 5.69 -12.47 1.20
CA ALA A 265 4.76 -11.36 1.35
C ALA A 265 5.10 -10.48 2.57
N ALA A 266 5.41 -11.10 3.72
CA ALA A 266 5.81 -10.38 4.92
C ALA A 266 7.10 -9.57 4.70
N ARG A 267 8.09 -10.15 4.01
CA ARG A 267 9.36 -9.47 3.70
C ARG A 267 9.16 -8.30 2.73
N VAL A 268 8.35 -8.50 1.67
CA VAL A 268 8.00 -7.44 0.72
C VAL A 268 7.21 -6.32 1.41
N LEU A 269 6.28 -6.66 2.29
CA LEU A 269 5.46 -5.69 3.02
C LEU A 269 6.29 -4.76 3.92
N CYS A 270 7.38 -5.25 4.52
CA CYS A 270 8.32 -4.40 5.26
C CYS A 270 8.93 -3.31 4.38
N GLU A 271 9.37 -3.68 3.17
CA GLU A 271 9.90 -2.72 2.19
C GLU A 271 8.80 -1.80 1.64
N GLU A 272 7.58 -2.30 1.47
CA GLU A 272 6.44 -1.47 1.05
C GLU A 272 6.23 -0.28 1.99
N HIS A 273 6.22 -0.55 3.32
CA HIS A 273 5.98 0.47 4.33
C HIS A 273 7.02 1.58 4.28
N GLN A 274 8.30 1.21 4.14
CA GLN A 274 9.40 2.16 4.08
C GLN A 274 9.36 2.95 2.77
N LEU A 275 9.28 2.23 1.64
CA LEU A 275 9.31 2.84 0.31
C LEU A 275 8.15 3.82 0.11
N TYR A 276 6.94 3.48 0.57
CA TYR A 276 5.79 4.36 0.39
C TYR A 276 5.89 5.64 1.24
N VAL A 277 6.42 5.55 2.46
CA VAL A 277 6.70 6.72 3.29
C VAL A 277 7.76 7.62 2.64
N GLU A 278 8.86 7.04 2.14
CA GLU A 278 9.92 7.79 1.43
C GLU A 278 9.37 8.54 0.21
N VAL A 279 8.57 7.86 -0.62
CA VAL A 279 7.97 8.45 -1.81
C VAL A 279 6.93 9.50 -1.45
N ALA A 280 6.07 9.25 -0.46
CA ALA A 280 5.09 10.24 -0.01
C ALA A 280 5.77 11.51 0.52
N ALA A 281 6.89 11.38 1.24
CA ALA A 281 7.69 12.53 1.66
C ALA A 281 8.25 13.29 0.46
N ALA A 282 8.85 12.61 -0.52
CA ALA A 282 9.36 13.24 -1.74
C ALA A 282 8.29 13.97 -2.54
N LEU A 283 7.10 13.38 -2.62
CA LEU A 283 5.95 13.97 -3.29
C LEU A 283 5.48 15.25 -2.58
N CYS A 284 5.41 15.23 -1.24
CA CYS A 284 5.00 16.39 -0.45
C CYS A 284 6.03 17.53 -0.46
N GLU A 285 7.30 17.19 -0.63
CA GLU A 285 8.42 18.11 -0.71
C GLU A 285 8.73 18.57 -2.14
N GLU A 286 7.88 18.21 -3.11
CA GLU A 286 8.02 18.60 -4.53
C GLU A 286 9.33 18.14 -5.20
N ARG A 287 9.90 17.02 -4.74
CA ARG A 287 11.17 16.46 -5.24
C ARG A 287 11.01 15.48 -6.41
N ILE A 288 9.83 15.39 -7.01
CA ILE A 288 9.60 14.54 -8.17
C ILE A 288 9.87 15.31 -9.45
N ILE A 289 10.97 14.98 -10.12
CA ILE A 289 11.41 15.64 -11.34
C ILE A 289 11.13 14.73 -12.54
N TRP A 290 10.56 15.31 -13.60
CA TRP A 290 10.29 14.58 -14.83
C TRP A 290 11.38 14.87 -15.86
N ARG A 291 12.01 13.83 -16.36
CA ARG A 291 12.88 13.91 -17.54
C ARG A 291 12.06 14.25 -18.78
N GLU A 292 12.72 14.75 -19.82
CA GLU A 292 12.09 15.09 -21.11
C GLU A 292 11.41 13.89 -21.77
N ASP A 293 11.92 12.67 -21.55
CA ASP A 293 11.34 11.42 -22.05
C ASP A 293 10.16 10.90 -21.22
N GLY A 294 9.74 11.66 -20.19
CA GLY A 294 8.61 11.32 -19.34
C GLY A 294 8.92 10.28 -18.26
N VAL A 295 10.19 10.04 -17.95
CA VAL A 295 10.60 9.21 -16.80
C VAL A 295 10.65 10.07 -15.53
N PRO A 296 9.89 9.73 -14.47
CA PRO A 296 9.95 10.45 -13.21
C PRO A 296 11.15 9.98 -12.38
N LEU A 297 11.73 10.90 -11.61
CA LEU A 297 12.87 10.68 -10.74
C LEU A 297 12.62 11.32 -9.37
N ILE A 298 13.24 10.76 -8.34
CA ILE A 298 13.25 11.38 -7.00
C ILE A 298 14.56 12.14 -6.83
N GLN A 299 14.50 13.47 -6.75
CA GLN A 299 15.66 14.30 -6.44
C GLN A 299 16.08 14.10 -4.98
N SER A 300 17.39 13.94 -4.76
CA SER A 300 18.00 13.79 -3.43
C SER A 300 17.85 15.05 -2.58
N LYS A 301 17.70 14.89 -1.26
CA LYS A 301 17.63 16.02 -0.32
C LYS A 301 19.01 16.63 -0.09
N GLU A 302 20.04 15.78 -0.09
CA GLU A 302 21.40 16.14 0.26
C GLU A 302 22.15 16.74 -0.93
N ASN A 303 21.84 16.27 -2.14
CA ASN A 303 22.48 16.72 -3.37
C ASN A 303 21.45 16.92 -4.49
N PRO A 304 21.07 18.17 -4.83
CA PRO A 304 20.09 18.46 -5.88
C PRO A 304 20.47 17.94 -7.29
N ASN A 305 21.73 17.57 -7.50
CA ASN A 305 22.20 16.99 -8.76
C ASN A 305 22.10 15.44 -8.80
N GLU A 306 21.70 14.81 -7.69
CA GLU A 306 21.51 13.37 -7.60
C GLU A 306 20.03 12.99 -7.62
N TYR A 307 19.76 11.88 -8.30
CA TYR A 307 18.42 11.36 -8.52
C TYR A 307 18.41 9.85 -8.23
N ARG A 308 17.27 9.36 -7.74
CA ARG A 308 16.98 7.95 -7.52
C ARG A 308 15.76 7.50 -8.31
#